data_AF-A0A9W6VMF5-F1
#
_entry.id   AF-A0A9W6VMF5-F1
#
_cell.length_a   1.000
_cell.length_b   1.000
_cell.length_c   1.000
_cell.angle_alpha   90.00
_cell.angle_beta   90.00
_cell.angle_gamma   90.00
#
_symmetry.space_group_name_H-M   'P 1'
#
loop_
_entity.id
_entity.type
_entity.pdbx_description
1 polymer ?
#
loop_
_entity_poly.entity_id
_entity_poly.type
_entity_poly.pdbx_seq_one_letter_code
_entity_poly.pdbx_strand_id
1 'polypeptide(L)'
;MAGLLFDNPFYGKLAQAVNGVRKDAIDLERMLNRSFETAQRAQLNAGYENHVDTQRRQLRWALISIVQAAEDALQNTPTKVTAEEAAVGGKGPYGAPSFW
;
A
#
# COMPACT_ATOMS: atom_id res chain seq x y z
N MET A 1 25.51 -13.75 -22.81
CA MET A 1 24.28 -13.60 -23.61
C MET A 1 23.50 -12.45 -23.00
N ALA A 2 23.53 -11.25 -23.57
CA ALA A 2 22.65 -10.17 -23.13
C ALA A 2 21.24 -10.52 -23.61
N GLY A 3 20.41 -11.08 -22.73
CA GLY A 3 19.05 -11.47 -23.05
C GLY A 3 18.22 -10.24 -23.43
N LEU A 4 17.42 -10.34 -24.49
CA LEU A 4 16.45 -9.31 -24.87
C LEU A 4 15.50 -9.08 -23.67
N LEU A 5 15.45 -7.82 -23.22
CA LEU A 5 14.58 -7.38 -22.13
C LEU A 5 13.25 -6.89 -22.69
N PHE A 6 12.16 -7.42 -22.16
CA PHE A 6 10.77 -7.07 -22.50
C PHE A 6 10.12 -6.32 -21.35
N ASP A 7 9.08 -5.54 -21.63
CA ASP A 7 8.31 -4.88 -20.58
C ASP A 7 7.60 -5.92 -19.70
N ASN A 8 7.65 -5.72 -18.38
CA ASN A 8 7.02 -6.62 -17.43
C ASN A 8 5.49 -6.51 -17.51
N PRO A 9 4.77 -7.57 -17.93
CA PRO A 9 3.32 -7.52 -18.10
C PRO A 9 2.54 -7.34 -16.79
N PHE A 10 3.20 -7.54 -15.63
CA PHE A 10 2.60 -7.40 -14.30
C PHE A 10 2.88 -6.06 -13.64
N TYR A 11 3.91 -5.34 -14.09
CA TYR A 11 4.28 -4.04 -13.50
C TYR A 11 3.14 -3.03 -13.61
N GLY A 12 2.48 -2.95 -14.77
CA GLY A 12 1.32 -2.06 -14.95
C GLY A 12 0.14 -2.41 -14.06
N LYS A 13 -0.14 -3.72 -13.86
CA LYS A 13 -1.20 -4.18 -12.96
C LYS A 13 -0.88 -3.88 -11.49
N LEU A 14 0.38 -4.09 -11.09
CA LEU A 14 0.84 -3.76 -9.74
C LEU A 14 0.76 -2.25 -9.49
N ALA A 15 1.20 -1.43 -10.44
CA ALA A 15 1.10 0.03 -10.34
C ALA A 15 -0.37 0.49 -10.21
N GLN A 16 -1.30 -0.12 -10.96
CA GLN A 16 -2.73 0.15 -10.80
C GLN A 16 -3.25 -0.27 -9.42
N ALA A 17 -2.85 -1.44 -8.92
CA ALA A 17 -3.23 -1.91 -7.59
C ALA A 17 -2.72 -0.99 -6.47
N VAL A 18 -1.45 -0.54 -6.54
CA VAL A 18 -0.88 0.42 -5.58
C VAL A 18 -1.63 1.74 -5.60
N ASN A 19 -1.98 2.25 -6.77
CA ASN A 19 -2.81 3.45 -6.88
C ASN A 19 -4.20 3.27 -6.27
N GLY A 20 -4.79 2.07 -6.41
CA GLY A 20 -6.04 1.69 -5.74
C GLY A 20 -5.91 1.72 -4.22
N VAL A 21 -4.88 1.05 -3.68
CA VAL A 21 -4.59 1.03 -2.24
C VAL A 21 -4.38 2.44 -1.68
N ARG A 22 -3.66 3.30 -2.41
CA ARG A 22 -3.47 4.71 -2.02
C ARG A 22 -4.80 5.47 -1.97
N LYS A 23 -5.69 5.26 -2.94
CA LYS A 23 -7.02 5.87 -2.96
C LYS A 23 -7.88 5.38 -1.80
N ASP A 24 -7.92 4.07 -1.58
CA ASP A 24 -8.69 3.45 -0.50
C ASP A 24 -8.20 3.93 0.87
N ALA A 25 -6.90 4.10 1.05
CA ALA A 25 -6.33 4.66 2.27
C ALA A 25 -6.77 6.11 2.53
N ILE A 26 -6.85 6.95 1.50
CA ILE A 26 -7.36 8.34 1.60
C ILE A 26 -8.85 8.35 1.94
N ASP A 27 -9.63 7.48 1.30
CA ASP A 27 -11.07 7.39 1.55
C ASP A 27 -11.36 6.87 2.96
N LEU A 28 -10.59 5.89 3.45
CA LEU A 28 -10.64 5.42 4.83
C LEU A 28 -10.24 6.51 5.83
N GLU A 29 -9.18 7.28 5.57
CA GLU A 29 -8.79 8.41 6.43
C GLU A 29 -9.91 9.46 6.53
N ARG A 30 -10.60 9.75 5.41
CA ARG A 30 -11.76 10.66 5.40
C ARG A 30 -12.94 10.10 6.18
N MET A 31 -13.25 8.82 6.01
CA MET A 31 -14.33 8.15 6.75
C MET A 31 -14.06 8.17 8.26
N LEU A 32 -12.83 7.83 8.66
CA LEU A 32 -12.39 7.84 10.06
C LEU A 32 -12.51 9.24 10.66
N ASN A 33 -12.04 10.27 9.95
CA ASN A 33 -12.17 11.66 10.42
C ASN A 33 -13.63 12.06 10.67
N ARG A 34 -14.55 11.72 9.77
CA ARG A 34 -16.00 12.01 9.95
C ARG A 34 -16.62 11.24 11.11
N SER A 35 -16.28 9.96 11.27
CA SER A 35 -16.79 9.16 12.41
C SER A 35 -16.27 9.72 13.74
N PHE A 36 -15.02 10.17 13.78
CA PHE A 36 -14.43 10.75 14.98
C PHE A 36 -15.01 12.13 15.31
N GLU A 37 -15.23 13.00 14.33
CA GLU A 37 -15.92 14.29 14.56
C GLU A 37 -17.33 14.09 15.12
N THR A 38 -18.04 13.07 14.65
CA THR A 38 -19.39 12.73 15.14
C THR A 38 -19.34 12.20 16.58
N ALA A 39 -18.39 11.31 16.87
CA ALA A 39 -18.17 10.77 18.22
C ALA A 39 -17.76 11.87 19.22
N GLN A 40 -16.89 12.79 18.80
CA GLN A 40 -16.44 13.90 19.64
C GLN A 40 -17.58 14.86 19.98
N ARG A 41 -18.46 15.17 19.01
CA ARG A 41 -19.65 16.01 19.27
C ARG A 41 -20.65 15.33 20.21
N ALA A 42 -20.70 14.00 20.23
CA ALA A 42 -21.64 13.24 21.03
C ALA A 42 -21.20 13.04 22.49
N GLN A 43 -19.92 13.22 22.83
CA GLN A 43 -19.36 12.82 24.12
C GLN A 43 -18.61 13.96 24.83
N LEU A 44 -18.98 14.25 26.09
CA LEU A 44 -18.41 15.32 26.93
C LEU A 44 -17.21 14.87 27.81
N ASN A 45 -16.69 13.65 27.63
CA ASN A 45 -15.68 13.07 28.53
C ASN A 45 -14.25 13.19 27.97
N ALA A 46 -13.43 14.05 28.56
CA ALA A 46 -12.04 14.30 28.16
C ALA A 46 -11.11 13.06 28.14
N GLY A 47 -11.37 12.05 28.98
CA GLY A 47 -10.60 10.79 28.98
C GLY A 47 -10.85 9.91 27.75
N TYR A 48 -12.03 10.02 27.15
CA TYR A 48 -12.40 9.29 25.94
C TYR A 48 -11.77 9.92 24.69
N GLU A 49 -11.67 11.25 24.65
CA GLU A 49 -11.03 12.00 23.56
C GLU A 49 -9.57 11.55 23.34
N ASN A 50 -8.78 11.40 24.41
CA ASN A 50 -7.38 10.95 24.31
C ASN A 50 -7.23 9.53 23.75
N HIS A 51 -8.15 8.63 24.09
CA HIS A 51 -8.11 7.25 23.59
C HIS A 51 -8.48 7.21 22.10
N VAL A 52 -9.51 7.96 21.73
CA VAL A 52 -9.97 8.12 20.34
C VAL A 52 -8.88 8.74 19.46
N ASP A 53 -8.22 9.79 19.93
CA ASP A 53 -7.11 10.42 19.19
C ASP A 53 -5.91 9.48 19.03
N THR A 54 -5.64 8.65 20.04
CA THR A 54 -4.58 7.63 19.97
C THR A 54 -4.93 6.57 18.93
N GLN A 55 -6.16 6.06 18.93
CA GLN A 55 -6.64 5.10 17.93
C GLN A 55 -6.60 5.69 16.52
N ARG A 56 -7.01 6.96 16.36
CA ARG A 56 -6.93 7.69 15.09
C ARG A 56 -5.49 7.77 14.57
N ARG A 57 -4.53 8.10 15.45
CA ARG A 57 -3.11 8.13 15.08
C ARG A 57 -2.64 6.73 14.67
N GLN A 58 -2.92 5.70 15.46
CA GLN A 58 -2.52 4.32 15.14
C GLN A 58 -3.07 3.83 13.80
N LEU A 59 -4.36 4.09 13.52
CA LEU A 59 -4.98 3.76 12.24
C LEU A 59 -4.34 4.51 11.07
N ARG A 60 -4.05 5.81 11.26
CA ARG A 60 -3.35 6.61 10.25
C ARG A 60 -1.95 6.07 9.96
N TRP A 61 -1.21 5.71 11.00
CA TRP A 61 0.10 5.07 10.85
C TRP A 61 0.01 3.74 10.09
N ALA A 62 -0.96 2.88 10.43
CA ALA A 62 -1.16 1.61 9.74
C ALA A 62 -1.52 1.79 8.25
N LEU A 63 -2.36 2.77 7.92
CA LEU A 63 -2.70 3.08 6.53
C LEU A 63 -1.48 3.56 5.74
N ILE A 64 -0.69 4.48 6.33
CA ILE A 64 0.55 4.96 5.70
C ILE A 64 1.54 3.82 5.48
N SER A 65 1.72 2.94 6.47
CA SER A 65 2.65 1.81 6.34
C SER A 65 2.24 0.82 5.26
N ILE A 66 0.94 0.57 5.09
CA ILE A 66 0.42 -0.30 4.01
C ILE A 66 0.70 0.32 2.64
N VAL A 67 0.46 1.63 2.48
CA VAL A 67 0.74 2.34 1.23
C VAL A 67 2.23 2.32 0.91
N GLN A 68 3.08 2.59 1.91
CA GLN A 68 4.54 2.54 1.75
C GLN A 68 5.01 1.14 1.37
N ALA A 69 4.55 0.09 2.05
CA ALA A 69 4.91 -1.28 1.70
C ALA A 69 4.47 -1.66 0.27
N ALA A 70 3.32 -1.16 -0.18
CA ALA A 70 2.83 -1.38 -1.54
C ALA A 70 3.68 -0.62 -2.58
N GLU A 71 4.12 0.60 -2.27
CA GLU A 71 5.02 1.39 -3.10
C GLU A 71 6.42 0.79 -3.16
N ASP A 72 6.95 0.32 -2.04
CA ASP A 72 8.23 -0.37 -1.96
C ASP A 72 8.20 -1.68 -2.76
N ALA A 73 7.10 -2.44 -2.68
CA ALA A 73 6.91 -3.64 -3.51
C ALA A 73 6.91 -3.31 -5.00
N LEU A 74 6.32 -2.18 -5.40
CA LEU A 74 6.35 -1.72 -6.79
C LEU A 74 7.74 -1.27 -7.23
N GLN A 75 8.46 -0.53 -6.38
CA GLN A 75 9.83 -0.09 -6.67
C GLN A 75 10.80 -1.26 -6.81
N ASN A 76 10.62 -2.30 -5.99
CA ASN A 76 11.40 -3.54 -6.07
C ASN A 76 10.98 -4.46 -7.23
N THR A 77 9.86 -4.16 -7.90
CA THR A 77 9.41 -4.94 -9.06
C THR A 77 10.12 -4.46 -10.33
N PRO A 78 10.82 -5.34 -11.06
CA PRO A 78 11.52 -4.96 -12.29
C PRO A 78 10.53 -4.51 -13.37
N THR A 79 10.78 -3.35 -13.97
CA THR A 79 10.01 -2.82 -15.11
C THR A 79 10.26 -3.59 -16.40
N LYS A 80 11.44 -4.21 -16.52
CA LYS A 80 11.85 -5.03 -17.65
C LYS A 80 12.33 -6.39 -17.17
N VAL A 81 11.91 -7.43 -17.87
CA VAL A 81 12.19 -8.84 -17.55
C VAL A 81 12.60 -9.57 -18.82
N THR A 82 13.36 -10.65 -18.68
CA THR A 82 13.69 -11.52 -19.81
C THR A 82 12.45 -12.28 -20.30
N ALA A 83 12.50 -12.85 -21.51
CA ALA A 83 11.39 -13.65 -22.05
C ALA A 83 11.01 -14.85 -21.15
N GLU A 84 11.99 -15.48 -20.52
CA GLU A 84 11.79 -16.61 -19.61
C GLU A 84 11.09 -16.15 -18.32
N GLU A 85 11.51 -15.02 -17.74
CA GLU A 85 10.87 -14.44 -16.57
C GLU A 85 9.45 -13.94 -16.86
N ALA A 86 9.22 -13.34 -18.03
CA ALA A 86 7.90 -12.92 -18.48
C ALA A 86 6.92 -14.09 -18.58
N ALA A 87 7.37 -15.25 -19.07
CA ALA A 87 6.57 -16.48 -19.18
C ALA A 87 6.19 -17.07 -17.80
N VAL A 88 7.04 -16.88 -16.78
CA VAL A 88 6.80 -17.33 -15.39
C VAL A 88 6.11 -16.26 -14.53
N GLY A 89 5.70 -15.14 -15.14
CA GLY A 89 4.91 -14.12 -14.48
C GLY A 89 5.66 -12.82 -14.17
N GLY A 90 6.73 -12.51 -14.89
CA GLY A 90 7.54 -11.31 -14.69
C GLY A 90 8.22 -11.26 -13.31
N LYS A 91 8.32 -12.41 -12.63
CA LYS A 91 9.17 -12.56 -11.46
C LYS A 91 10.59 -12.59 -11.99
N GLY A 92 11.33 -11.49 -11.80
CA GLY A 92 12.74 -11.41 -12.16
C GLY A 92 13.57 -12.50 -11.45
N PRO A 93 14.90 -12.49 -11.56
CA PRO A 93 15.74 -13.53 -10.99
C PRO A 93 15.71 -13.52 -9.44
N TYR A 94 15.13 -12.47 -8.86
CA TYR A 94 14.85 -12.27 -7.43
C TYR A 94 13.37 -12.54 -7.06
N GLY A 95 12.65 -13.33 -7.87
CA GLY A 95 11.24 -13.68 -7.66
C GLY A 95 10.92 -14.51 -6.41
N ALA A 96 11.92 -14.81 -5.57
CA ALA A 96 11.67 -15.23 -4.20
C ALA A 96 11.43 -13.96 -3.37
N PRO A 97 10.31 -13.85 -2.64
CA PRO A 97 10.22 -12.82 -1.60
C PRO A 97 11.47 -12.95 -0.73
N SER A 98 12.14 -11.84 -0.42
CA SER A 98 13.09 -11.85 0.69
C SER A 98 12.31 -12.35 1.90
N PHE A 99 12.69 -13.52 2.43
CA PHE A 99 12.49 -13.73 3.84
C PHE A 99 13.33 -12.65 4.53
N TRP A 100 12.78 -12.01 5.57
CA TRP A 100 13.27 -10.82 6.29
C TRP A 100 12.65 -9.51 5.83
#